data_AF-A0A3B9WEN1-F1
#
_entry.id   AF-A0A3B9WEN1-F1
#
_cell.length_a   1.000
_cell.length_b   1.000
_cell.length_c   1.000
_cell.angle_alpha   90.00
_cell.angle_beta   90.00
_cell.angle_gamma   90.00
#
_symmetry.space_group_name_H-M   'P 1'
#
loop_
_entity.id
_entity.type
_entity.pdbx_description
1 polymer ?
#
loop_
_entity_poly.entity_id
_entity_poly.type
_entity_poly.pdbx_seq_one_letter_code
_entity_poly.pdbx_strand_id
1 'polypeptide(L)'
;MSNQTETPGAPAADLAGGPQPLTSDPAIQQAARDRRSRSATRLKLIRSAPAVFAQQGIDGASVNDLCAAAGFTRGAFYSNFESKRELAILAFDDLAMQLVETLGTELDHWLGSGLDVEDVVTRIIEGVTDQVANVNQQALRVELSIAAFRSPEVRQQMAPIRARVYHAIEQALVRVAETQHLEFLVSPGDVARMLL
;
A
#
# COMPACT_ATOMS: atom_id res chain seq x y z
N MET A 1 71.34 -3.51 -38.16
CA MET A 1 71.13 -2.05 -38.22
C MET A 1 69.82 -1.73 -37.55
N SER A 2 69.89 -0.86 -36.53
CA SER A 2 68.79 -0.03 -35.99
C SER A 2 67.61 -0.74 -35.31
N ASN A 3 66.96 -0.18 -34.29
CA ASN A 3 67.32 0.72 -33.20
C ASN A 3 66.13 0.64 -32.22
N GLN A 4 66.42 0.86 -30.94
CA GLN A 4 65.59 1.37 -29.84
C GLN A 4 64.07 1.62 -30.06
N THR A 5 63.26 1.11 -29.13
CA THR A 5 62.45 1.82 -28.09
C THR A 5 61.74 0.70 -27.28
N GLU A 6 61.58 0.68 -25.95
CA GLU A 6 61.35 1.70 -24.93
C GLU A 6 61.59 1.08 -23.52
N THR A 7 61.77 1.95 -22.53
CA THR A 7 62.23 1.68 -21.14
C THR A 7 61.01 1.50 -20.17
N PRO A 8 61.16 1.49 -18.81
CA PRO A 8 60.67 0.42 -17.93
C PRO A 8 59.50 0.81 -17.01
N GLY A 9 58.90 -0.17 -16.30
CA GLY A 9 57.97 0.13 -15.20
C GLY A 9 57.46 -1.10 -14.46
N ALA A 10 58.01 -1.35 -13.27
CA ALA A 10 57.33 -2.06 -12.18
C ALA A 10 56.91 -0.96 -11.16
N PRO A 11 55.82 -1.09 -10.38
CA PRO A 11 55.63 -2.22 -9.46
C PRO A 11 54.19 -2.72 -9.26
N ALA A 12 54.11 -3.78 -8.46
CA ALA A 12 52.93 -4.46 -7.93
C ALA A 12 51.89 -3.55 -7.27
N ALA A 13 50.60 -3.91 -7.40
CA ALA A 13 49.63 -3.85 -6.31
C ALA A 13 48.40 -4.69 -6.64
N ASP A 14 48.18 -5.66 -5.77
CA ASP A 14 46.98 -6.44 -5.55
C ASP A 14 45.73 -5.54 -5.49
N LEU A 15 44.79 -5.72 -6.42
CA LEU A 15 43.47 -5.06 -6.42
C LEU A 15 42.35 -6.11 -6.32
N ALA A 16 42.50 -7.07 -5.41
CA ALA A 16 41.37 -7.81 -4.86
C ALA A 16 40.74 -7.00 -3.71
N GLY A 17 39.93 -5.99 -4.07
CA GLY A 17 39.26 -5.12 -3.10
C GLY A 17 38.03 -4.45 -3.70
N GLY A 18 37.06 -5.23 -4.18
CA GLY A 18 35.73 -4.70 -4.45
C GLY A 18 35.15 -4.08 -3.17
N PRO A 19 34.33 -3.01 -3.26
CA PRO A 19 33.72 -2.39 -2.10
C PRO A 19 32.87 -3.44 -1.37
N GLN A 20 33.36 -3.95 -0.25
CA GLN A 20 32.53 -4.75 0.64
C GLN A 20 31.43 -3.84 1.20
N PRO A 21 30.16 -4.27 1.21
CA PRO A 21 29.10 -3.48 1.82
C PRO A 21 29.35 -3.37 3.32
N LEU A 22 29.74 -2.16 3.77
CA LEU A 22 29.89 -1.79 5.17
C LEU A 22 28.50 -1.66 5.82
N THR A 23 27.89 -2.77 6.28
CA THR A 23 26.75 -2.72 7.22
C THR A 23 26.77 -3.89 8.22
N SER A 24 27.92 -4.16 8.83
CA SER A 24 28.07 -5.18 9.88
C SER A 24 28.07 -4.61 11.31
N ASP A 25 27.72 -3.34 11.52
CA ASP A 25 27.62 -2.75 12.86
C ASP A 25 26.40 -3.33 13.62
N PRO A 26 26.60 -4.06 14.73
CA PRO A 26 25.51 -4.64 15.52
C PRO A 26 24.54 -3.59 16.09
N ALA A 27 24.99 -2.34 16.34
CA ALA A 27 24.12 -1.27 16.82
C ALA A 27 23.15 -0.79 15.72
N ILE A 28 23.63 -0.71 14.46
CA ILE A 28 22.80 -0.36 13.30
C ILE A 28 21.78 -1.48 13.01
N GLN A 29 22.20 -2.74 13.15
CA GLN A 29 21.31 -3.90 12.99
C GLN A 29 20.24 -3.97 14.09
N GLN A 30 20.59 -3.69 15.34
CA GLN A 30 19.63 -3.68 16.44
C GLN A 30 18.62 -2.53 16.29
N ALA A 31 19.07 -1.33 15.93
CA ALA A 31 18.18 -0.19 15.64
C ALA A 31 17.26 -0.45 14.43
N ALA A 32 17.71 -1.22 13.43
CA ALA A 32 16.89 -1.66 12.30
C ALA A 32 15.86 -2.73 12.72
N ARG A 33 16.25 -3.70 13.56
CA ARG A 33 15.34 -4.73 14.12
C ARG A 33 14.26 -4.11 15.00
N ASP A 34 14.62 -3.16 15.85
CA ASP A 34 13.67 -2.47 16.73
C ASP A 34 12.71 -1.60 15.92
N ARG A 35 13.18 -0.92 14.87
CA ARG A 35 12.31 -0.18 13.93
C ARG A 35 11.34 -1.12 13.21
N ARG A 36 11.83 -2.26 12.71
CA ARG A 36 11.01 -3.27 12.01
C ARG A 36 9.99 -3.94 12.94
N SER A 37 10.36 -4.18 14.20
CA SER A 37 9.46 -4.72 15.23
C SER A 37 8.38 -3.71 15.61
N ARG A 38 8.73 -2.43 15.80
CA ARG A 38 7.77 -1.34 16.03
C ARG A 38 6.82 -1.17 14.84
N SER A 39 7.31 -1.24 13.61
CA SER A 39 6.47 -1.12 12.41
C SER A 39 5.53 -2.33 12.25
N ALA A 40 5.99 -3.55 12.52
CA ALA A 40 5.16 -4.76 12.45
C ALA A 40 4.06 -4.77 13.52
N THR A 41 4.42 -4.33 14.73
CA THR A 41 3.47 -4.16 15.83
C THR A 41 2.42 -3.13 15.40
N ARG A 42 2.84 -1.91 15.01
CA ARG A 42 1.93 -0.86 14.52
C ARG A 42 0.96 -1.34 13.44
N LEU A 43 1.47 -2.09 12.46
CA LEU A 43 0.67 -2.65 11.36
C LEU A 43 -0.38 -3.66 11.86
N LYS A 44 -0.07 -4.45 12.89
CA LYS A 44 -1.03 -5.39 13.49
C LYS A 44 -2.26 -4.66 14.04
N LEU A 45 -2.06 -3.55 14.75
CA LEU A 45 -3.17 -2.76 15.28
C LEU A 45 -3.98 -2.09 14.16
N ILE A 46 -3.31 -1.58 13.13
CA ILE A 46 -3.95 -1.03 11.92
C ILE A 46 -4.85 -2.08 11.26
N ARG A 47 -4.38 -3.32 11.09
CA ARG A 47 -5.11 -4.39 10.40
C ARG A 47 -6.23 -5.02 11.23
N SER A 48 -6.15 -4.97 12.56
CA SER A 48 -7.23 -5.47 13.43
C SER A 48 -8.34 -4.44 13.67
N ALA A 49 -8.03 -3.14 13.53
CA ALA A 49 -8.96 -2.05 13.84
C ALA A 49 -10.28 -2.08 13.04
N PRO A 50 -10.32 -2.42 11.74
CA PRO A 50 -11.56 -2.48 10.97
C PRO A 50 -12.64 -3.34 11.60
N ALA A 51 -12.28 -4.49 12.20
CA ALA A 51 -13.25 -5.38 12.84
C ALA A 51 -13.93 -4.75 14.06
N VAL A 52 -13.19 -3.97 14.84
CA VAL A 52 -13.73 -3.25 16.01
C VAL A 52 -14.60 -2.08 15.56
N PHE A 53 -14.12 -1.30 14.58
CA PHE A 53 -14.89 -0.18 14.04
C PHE A 53 -16.19 -0.65 13.37
N ALA A 54 -16.18 -1.78 12.68
CA ALA A 54 -17.39 -2.32 12.06
C ALA A 54 -18.48 -2.69 13.08
N GLN A 55 -18.10 -3.14 14.27
CA GLN A 55 -19.05 -3.54 15.31
C GLN A 55 -19.57 -2.35 16.13
N GLN A 56 -18.75 -1.32 16.34
CA GLN A 56 -19.00 -0.27 17.34
C GLN A 56 -19.03 1.16 16.77
N GLY A 57 -18.66 1.32 15.49
CA GLY A 57 -18.33 2.61 14.89
C GLY A 57 -16.99 3.17 15.39
N ILE A 58 -16.44 4.15 14.67
CA ILE A 58 -15.22 4.88 15.05
C ILE A 58 -15.43 5.64 16.36
N ASP A 59 -16.57 6.30 16.52
CA ASP A 59 -16.85 7.10 17.71
C ASP A 59 -17.19 6.22 18.92
N GLY A 60 -17.87 5.08 18.72
CA GLY A 60 -18.25 4.16 19.80
C GLY A 60 -17.12 3.25 20.28
N ALA A 61 -16.22 2.80 19.40
CA ALA A 61 -15.10 1.94 19.77
C ALA A 61 -14.20 2.56 20.85
N SER A 62 -13.81 1.85 21.90
CA SER A 62 -12.82 2.38 22.86
C SER A 62 -11.38 2.04 22.47
N VAL A 63 -10.41 2.82 22.97
CA VAL A 63 -8.99 2.49 22.82
C VAL A 63 -8.67 1.13 23.47
N ASN A 64 -9.37 0.78 24.55
CA ASN A 64 -9.19 -0.52 25.20
C ASN A 64 -9.65 -1.66 24.29
N ASP A 65 -10.78 -1.51 23.59
CA ASP A 65 -11.29 -2.55 22.67
C ASP A 65 -10.35 -2.75 21.47
N LEU A 66 -9.87 -1.65 20.90
CA LEU A 66 -8.88 -1.66 19.82
C LEU A 66 -7.58 -2.36 20.26
N CYS A 67 -7.11 -2.05 21.47
CA CYS A 67 -5.93 -2.68 22.04
C CYS A 67 -6.14 -4.18 22.30
N ALA A 68 -7.28 -4.56 22.89
CA ALA A 68 -7.63 -5.94 23.18
C ALA A 68 -7.69 -6.79 21.91
N ALA A 69 -8.28 -6.27 20.82
CA ALA A 69 -8.36 -6.95 19.54
C ALA A 69 -6.98 -7.22 18.90
N ALA A 70 -5.99 -6.36 19.15
CA ALA A 70 -4.65 -6.49 18.59
C ALA A 70 -3.63 -7.19 19.52
N GLY A 71 -3.98 -7.41 20.79
CA GLY A 71 -3.03 -7.82 21.83
C GLY A 71 -2.06 -6.70 22.23
N PHE A 72 -2.55 -5.47 22.23
CA PHE A 72 -1.81 -4.25 22.55
C PHE A 72 -2.10 -3.76 23.96
N THR A 73 -1.18 -2.95 24.51
CA THR A 73 -1.46 -2.16 25.71
C THR A 73 -1.95 -0.77 25.33
N ARG A 74 -2.71 -0.14 26.24
CA ARG A 74 -3.16 1.24 26.07
C ARG A 74 -1.99 2.23 25.94
N GLY A 75 -0.90 2.00 26.66
CA GLY A 75 0.32 2.81 26.53
C GLY A 75 0.97 2.70 25.15
N ALA A 76 0.93 1.50 24.54
CA ALA A 76 1.41 1.30 23.18
C ALA A 76 0.53 1.99 22.13
N PHE A 77 -0.78 2.16 22.38
CA PHE A 77 -1.63 2.94 21.49
C PHE A 77 -1.18 4.40 21.42
N TYR A 78 -1.12 5.08 22.57
CA TYR A 78 -0.81 6.52 22.62
C TYR A 78 0.64 6.87 22.24
N SER A 79 1.54 5.89 22.17
CA SER A 79 2.89 6.08 21.63
C SER A 79 2.99 5.89 20.11
N ASN A 80 1.97 5.31 19.47
CA ASN A 80 1.95 5.03 18.03
C ASN A 80 0.87 5.81 17.26
N PHE A 81 -0.18 6.27 17.95
CA PHE A 81 -1.35 6.92 17.38
C PHE A 81 -1.84 8.03 18.30
N GLU A 82 -2.16 9.18 17.71
CA GLU A 82 -2.77 10.34 18.35
C GLU A 82 -4.26 10.11 18.63
N SER A 83 -4.97 9.38 17.77
CA SER A 83 -6.41 9.17 17.93
C SER A 83 -6.97 7.92 17.26
N LYS A 84 -8.19 7.52 17.66
CA LYS A 84 -8.96 6.46 16.98
C LYS A 84 -9.23 6.79 15.50
N ARG A 85 -9.43 8.08 15.20
CA ARG A 85 -9.71 8.55 13.84
C ARG A 85 -8.48 8.48 12.95
N GLU A 86 -7.30 8.81 13.49
CA GLU A 86 -6.04 8.58 12.81
C GLU A 86 -5.84 7.09 12.52
N LEU A 87 -6.07 6.22 13.51
CA LEU A 87 -6.00 4.77 13.30
C LEU A 87 -6.99 4.28 12.22
N ALA A 88 -8.21 4.80 12.19
CA ALA A 88 -9.21 4.48 11.18
C ALA A 88 -8.73 4.88 9.77
N ILE A 89 -8.15 6.07 9.62
CA ILE A 89 -7.62 6.56 8.34
C ILE A 89 -6.40 5.74 7.90
N LEU A 90 -5.51 5.36 8.83
CA LEU A 90 -4.37 4.48 8.54
C LEU A 90 -4.82 3.07 8.15
N ALA A 91 -5.88 2.56 8.77
CA ALA A 91 -6.49 1.28 8.38
C ALA A 91 -7.08 1.38 6.97
N PHE A 92 -7.77 2.46 6.65
CA PHE A 92 -8.24 2.71 5.29
C PHE A 92 -7.10 2.86 4.27
N ASP A 93 -5.99 3.51 4.66
CA ASP A 93 -4.79 3.64 3.84
C ASP A 93 -4.15 2.28 3.53
N ASP A 94 -4.03 1.39 4.53
CA ASP A 94 -3.52 0.02 4.36
C ASP A 94 -4.43 -0.81 3.45
N LEU A 95 -5.75 -0.67 3.56
CA LEU A 95 -6.70 -1.31 2.65
C LEU A 95 -6.56 -0.79 1.21
N ALA A 96 -6.41 0.52 1.04
CA ALA A 96 -6.18 1.12 -0.26
C ALA A 96 -4.86 0.64 -0.88
N MET A 97 -3.79 0.51 -0.09
CA MET A 97 -2.51 -0.03 -0.56
C MET A 97 -2.66 -1.49 -1.01
N GLN A 98 -3.33 -2.33 -0.22
CA GLN A 98 -3.58 -3.73 -0.59
C GLN A 98 -4.37 -3.86 -1.90
N LEU A 99 -5.39 -3.01 -2.10
CA LEU A 99 -6.16 -2.99 -3.34
C LEU A 99 -5.29 -2.62 -4.54
N VAL A 100 -4.46 -1.58 -4.42
CA VAL A 100 -3.55 -1.15 -5.49
C VAL A 100 -2.53 -2.23 -5.82
N GLU A 101 -1.93 -2.87 -4.82
CA GLU A 101 -0.96 -3.96 -4.99
C GLU A 101 -1.60 -5.18 -5.65
N THR A 102 -2.79 -5.57 -5.20
CA THR A 102 -3.54 -6.70 -5.74
C THR A 102 -3.93 -6.43 -7.19
N LEU A 103 -4.50 -5.25 -7.47
CA LEU A 103 -4.89 -4.87 -8.83
C LEU A 103 -3.70 -4.89 -9.79
N GLY A 104 -2.54 -4.37 -9.38
CA GLY A 104 -1.33 -4.40 -10.22
C GLY A 104 -0.85 -5.83 -10.50
N THR A 105 -0.76 -6.66 -9.46
CA THR A 105 -0.25 -8.04 -9.56
C THR A 105 -1.16 -8.94 -10.38
N GLU A 106 -2.47 -8.88 -10.10
CA GLU A 106 -3.47 -9.71 -10.78
C GLU A 106 -3.66 -9.28 -12.24
N LEU A 107 -3.61 -7.98 -12.52
CA LEU A 107 -3.71 -7.49 -13.90
C LEU A 107 -2.59 -8.01 -14.80
N ASP A 108 -1.35 -8.02 -14.31
CA ASP A 108 -0.21 -8.60 -15.04
C ASP A 108 -0.46 -10.08 -15.36
N HIS A 109 -0.99 -10.82 -14.38
CA HIS A 109 -1.32 -12.23 -14.55
C HIS A 109 -2.45 -12.43 -15.58
N TRP A 110 -3.54 -11.67 -15.48
CA TRP A 110 -4.70 -11.81 -16.35
C TRP A 110 -4.36 -11.47 -17.81
N LEU A 111 -3.66 -10.36 -18.05
CA LEU A 111 -3.22 -9.97 -19.40
C LEU A 111 -2.25 -10.99 -20.01
N GLY A 112 -1.40 -11.64 -19.20
CA GLY A 112 -0.49 -12.68 -19.65
C GLY A 112 -1.14 -14.05 -19.89
N SER A 113 -2.34 -14.29 -19.35
CA SER A 113 -3.04 -15.57 -19.42
C SER A 113 -3.90 -15.76 -20.67
N GLY A 114 -4.08 -14.71 -21.49
CA GLY A 114 -4.90 -14.76 -22.70
C GLY A 114 -6.41 -14.72 -22.45
N LEU A 115 -6.84 -14.23 -21.28
CA LEU A 115 -8.25 -13.99 -20.97
C LEU A 115 -8.88 -12.97 -21.93
N ASP A 116 -10.19 -13.12 -22.16
CA ASP A 116 -10.95 -12.13 -22.89
C ASP A 116 -11.03 -10.82 -22.09
N VAL A 117 -11.14 -9.70 -22.80
CA VAL A 117 -11.18 -8.37 -22.21
C VAL A 117 -12.38 -8.20 -21.30
N GLU A 118 -13.53 -8.72 -21.71
CA GLU A 118 -14.74 -8.68 -20.89
C GLU A 118 -14.50 -9.37 -19.55
N ASP A 119 -13.78 -10.49 -19.54
CA ASP A 119 -13.43 -11.20 -18.31
C ASP A 119 -12.42 -10.42 -17.46
N VAL A 120 -11.43 -9.77 -18.09
CA VAL A 120 -10.45 -8.93 -17.38
C VAL A 120 -11.13 -7.73 -16.73
N VAL A 121 -12.01 -7.03 -17.46
CA VAL A 121 -12.76 -5.88 -16.94
C VAL A 121 -13.73 -6.33 -15.85
N THR A 122 -14.42 -7.45 -16.04
CA THR A 122 -15.30 -8.04 -15.02
C THR A 122 -14.51 -8.32 -13.74
N ARG A 123 -13.34 -8.95 -13.83
CA ARG A 123 -12.48 -9.22 -12.67
C ARG A 123 -11.92 -7.95 -12.01
N ILE A 124 -11.62 -6.91 -12.77
CA ILE A 124 -11.24 -5.60 -12.20
C ILE A 124 -12.42 -5.02 -11.40
N ILE A 125 -13.62 -5.02 -11.98
CA ILE A 125 -14.83 -4.52 -11.33
C ILE A 125 -15.12 -5.35 -10.08
N GLU A 126 -15.08 -6.68 -10.16
CA GLU A 126 -15.24 -7.58 -9.02
C GLU A 126 -14.17 -7.31 -7.96
N GLY A 127 -12.88 -7.18 -8.31
CA GLY A 127 -11.84 -6.88 -7.32
C GLY A 127 -12.03 -5.54 -6.59
N VAL A 128 -12.62 -4.55 -7.26
CA VAL A 128 -12.94 -3.24 -6.66
C VAL A 128 -14.25 -3.27 -5.85
N THR A 129 -15.24 -4.06 -6.29
CA THR A 129 -16.61 -4.08 -5.73
C THR A 129 -16.86 -5.23 -4.75
N ASP A 130 -16.08 -6.30 -4.78
CA ASP A 130 -16.10 -7.46 -3.86
C ASP A 130 -15.51 -7.12 -2.48
N GLN A 131 -15.72 -5.88 -2.10
CA GLN A 131 -15.56 -5.44 -0.73
C GLN A 131 -16.72 -5.92 0.15
N VAL A 132 -17.83 -6.40 -0.43
CA VAL A 132 -18.94 -7.03 0.32
C VAL A 132 -18.46 -8.30 1.05
N ALA A 133 -17.45 -8.99 0.53
CA ALA A 133 -16.84 -10.15 1.17
C ALA A 133 -16.16 -9.81 2.52
N ASN A 134 -15.72 -8.56 2.73
CA ASN A 134 -15.21 -8.09 4.01
C ASN A 134 -16.04 -6.93 4.55
N VAL A 135 -17.20 -7.28 5.10
CA VAL A 135 -18.16 -6.36 5.75
C VAL A 135 -17.47 -5.38 6.72
N ASN A 136 -16.40 -5.81 7.41
CA ASN A 136 -15.68 -4.93 8.34
C ASN A 136 -14.95 -3.79 7.64
N GLN A 137 -14.30 -4.09 6.52
CA GLN A 137 -13.61 -3.09 5.70
C GLN A 137 -14.60 -2.14 5.04
N GLN A 138 -15.75 -2.65 4.57
CA GLN A 138 -16.82 -1.84 4.03
C GLN A 138 -17.43 -0.89 5.04
N ALA A 139 -17.71 -1.37 6.26
CA ALA A 139 -18.25 -0.53 7.33
C ALA A 139 -17.30 0.65 7.61
N LEU A 140 -16.00 0.38 7.74
CA LEU A 140 -14.98 1.41 7.94
C LEU A 140 -14.96 2.42 6.77
N ARG A 141 -14.98 1.95 5.52
CA ARG A 141 -14.99 2.81 4.33
C ARG A 141 -16.21 3.74 4.32
N VAL A 142 -17.40 3.18 4.52
CA VAL A 142 -18.66 3.94 4.52
C VAL A 142 -18.67 4.98 5.64
N GLU A 143 -18.23 4.62 6.84
CA GLU A 143 -18.18 5.53 7.97
C GLU A 143 -17.21 6.70 7.73
N LEU A 144 -16.01 6.42 7.19
CA LEU A 144 -15.05 7.45 6.82
C LEU A 144 -15.55 8.34 5.68
N SER A 145 -16.27 7.79 4.69
CA SER A 145 -16.92 8.59 3.65
C SER A 145 -17.96 9.55 4.23
N ILE A 146 -18.82 9.08 5.13
CA ILE A 146 -19.78 9.93 5.85
C ILE A 146 -19.05 11.00 6.68
N ALA A 147 -17.97 10.63 7.37
CA ALA A 147 -17.16 11.57 8.13
C ALA A 147 -16.53 12.65 7.22
N ALA A 148 -16.04 12.30 6.03
CA ALA A 148 -15.47 13.24 5.06
C ALA A 148 -16.51 14.22 4.49
N PHE A 149 -17.79 13.85 4.42
CA PHE A 149 -18.85 14.79 4.08
C PHE A 149 -19.03 15.86 5.16
N ARG A 150 -18.86 15.48 6.43
CA ARG A 150 -19.10 16.35 7.61
C ARG A 150 -17.87 17.14 8.06
N SER A 151 -16.66 16.62 7.84
CA SER A 151 -15.39 17.21 8.30
C SER A 151 -14.46 17.48 7.10
N PRO A 152 -14.10 18.75 6.85
CA PRO A 152 -13.07 19.12 5.88
C PRO A 152 -11.71 18.47 6.17
N GLU A 153 -11.36 18.31 7.44
CA GLU A 153 -10.08 17.74 7.88
C GLU A 153 -9.98 16.26 7.47
N VAL A 154 -11.03 15.46 7.74
CA VAL A 154 -11.09 14.06 7.31
C VAL A 154 -11.08 13.97 5.78
N ARG A 155 -11.80 14.87 5.11
CA ARG A 155 -11.83 14.92 3.65
C ARG A 155 -10.44 15.15 3.06
N GLN A 156 -9.67 16.07 3.65
CA GLN A 156 -8.31 16.41 3.24
C GLN A 156 -7.35 15.24 3.48
N GLN A 157 -7.44 14.56 4.63
CA GLN A 157 -6.61 13.40 4.96
C GLN A 157 -6.91 12.20 4.04
N MET A 158 -8.16 11.98 3.66
CA MET A 158 -8.54 10.88 2.76
C MET A 158 -8.31 11.18 1.27
N ALA A 159 -8.23 12.45 0.87
CA ALA A 159 -8.06 12.84 -0.54
C ALA A 159 -6.86 12.15 -1.23
N PRO A 160 -5.64 12.13 -0.67
CA PRO A 160 -4.51 11.45 -1.31
C PRO A 160 -4.72 9.93 -1.41
N ILE A 161 -5.35 9.32 -0.40
CA ILE A 161 -5.64 7.88 -0.39
C ILE A 161 -6.59 7.52 -1.54
N ARG A 162 -7.69 8.28 -1.69
CA ARG A 162 -8.65 8.09 -2.79
C ARG A 162 -8.02 8.33 -4.15
N ALA A 163 -7.25 9.41 -4.29
CA ALA A 163 -6.57 9.74 -5.55
C ALA A 163 -5.64 8.61 -6.01
N ARG A 164 -4.93 7.96 -5.08
CA ARG A 164 -4.07 6.81 -5.39
C ARG A 164 -4.87 5.61 -5.90
N VAL A 165 -6.00 5.30 -5.29
CA VAL A 165 -6.88 4.20 -5.75
C VAL A 165 -7.47 4.53 -7.12
N TYR A 166 -7.98 5.75 -7.32
CA TYR A 166 -8.54 6.17 -8.61
C TYR A 166 -7.50 6.07 -9.72
N HIS A 167 -6.28 6.51 -9.46
CA HIS A 167 -5.18 6.43 -10.42
C HIS A 167 -4.80 4.99 -10.75
N ALA A 168 -4.78 4.08 -9.77
CA ALA A 168 -4.46 2.68 -10.01
C ALA A 168 -5.53 1.99 -10.87
N ILE A 169 -6.81 2.26 -10.62
CA ILE A 169 -7.92 1.73 -11.43
C ILE A 169 -7.87 2.31 -12.85
N GLU A 170 -7.67 3.61 -12.97
CA GLU A 170 -7.52 4.28 -14.26
C GLU A 170 -6.38 3.67 -15.08
N GLN A 171 -5.20 3.49 -14.48
CA GLN A 171 -4.06 2.83 -15.13
C GLN A 171 -4.35 1.39 -15.53
N ALA A 172 -5.05 0.64 -14.68
CA ALA A 172 -5.45 -0.73 -14.99
C ALA A 172 -6.37 -0.77 -16.22
N LEU A 173 -7.39 0.07 -16.26
CA LEU A 173 -8.33 0.19 -17.38
C LEU A 173 -7.63 0.64 -18.67
N VAL A 174 -6.73 1.63 -18.59
CA VAL A 174 -5.94 2.10 -19.75
C VAL A 174 -5.08 0.96 -20.31
N ARG A 175 -4.37 0.21 -19.46
CA ARG A 175 -3.56 -0.94 -19.90
C ARG A 175 -4.39 -2.00 -20.62
N VAL A 176 -5.59 -2.28 -20.13
CA VAL A 176 -6.50 -3.23 -20.79
C VAL A 176 -6.88 -2.73 -22.19
N ALA A 177 -7.24 -1.45 -22.31
CA ALA A 177 -7.60 -0.86 -23.61
C ALA A 177 -6.43 -0.82 -24.60
N GLU A 178 -5.23 -0.47 -24.15
CA GLU A 178 -4.02 -0.44 -25.00
C GLU A 178 -3.67 -1.83 -25.53
N THR A 179 -3.77 -2.86 -24.68
CA THR A 179 -3.43 -4.24 -25.05
C THR A 179 -4.40 -4.82 -26.08
N GLN A 180 -5.64 -4.32 -26.10
CA GLN A 180 -6.75 -4.92 -26.84
C GLN A 180 -7.36 -3.96 -27.89
N HIS A 181 -6.72 -2.81 -28.11
CA HIS A 181 -7.15 -1.76 -29.05
C HIS A 181 -8.59 -1.29 -28.86
N LEU A 182 -9.02 -1.11 -27.61
CA LEU A 182 -10.38 -0.70 -27.27
C LEU A 182 -10.49 0.81 -27.10
N GLU A 183 -11.66 1.36 -27.45
CA GLU A 183 -12.06 2.71 -27.10
C GLU A 183 -13.11 2.67 -25.98
N PHE A 184 -12.87 3.40 -24.89
CA PHE A 184 -13.86 3.53 -23.84
C PHE A 184 -14.93 4.58 -24.19
N LEU A 185 -16.20 4.22 -24.05
CA LEU A 185 -17.32 5.15 -24.18
C LEU A 185 -17.39 6.19 -23.05
N VAL A 186 -16.80 5.87 -21.90
CA VAL A 186 -16.72 6.71 -20.69
C VAL A 186 -15.26 6.79 -20.28
N SER A 187 -14.75 7.96 -19.91
CA SER A 187 -13.33 8.06 -19.55
C SER A 187 -12.98 7.09 -18.41
N PRO A 188 -11.82 6.41 -18.45
CA PRO A 188 -11.39 5.51 -17.38
C PRO A 188 -11.41 6.16 -15.99
N GLY A 189 -11.08 7.45 -15.91
CA GLY A 189 -11.17 8.23 -14.68
C GLY A 189 -12.60 8.51 -14.19
N ASP A 190 -13.59 8.63 -15.07
CA ASP A 190 -15.01 8.70 -14.68
C ASP A 190 -15.50 7.35 -14.17
N VAL A 191 -15.12 6.24 -14.83
CA VAL A 191 -15.45 4.88 -14.36
C VAL A 191 -14.87 4.64 -12.97
N ALA A 192 -13.59 4.96 -12.75
CA ALA A 192 -12.94 4.82 -11.45
C ALA A 192 -13.64 5.62 -10.34
N ARG A 193 -14.18 6.81 -10.67
CA ARG A 193 -14.98 7.63 -9.74
C ARG A 193 -16.37 7.07 -9.47
N MET A 194 -16.97 6.35 -10.42
CA MET A 194 -18.28 5.72 -10.23
C MET A 194 -18.21 4.47 -9.35
N LEU A 195 -17.09 3.75 -9.37
CA LEU A 195 -16.90 2.49 -8.63
C LEU A 195 -16.64 2.67 -7.12
N LEU A 196 -16.36 3.88 -6.64
CA LEU A 196 -15.82 4.14 -5.29
C LEU A 196 -16.50 5.28 -4.54
#